data_AF-A0ABD5QHQ1-F1
#
_entry.id   AF-A0ABD5QHQ1-F1
#
_cell.length_a   1.000
_cell.length_b   1.000
_cell.length_c   1.000
_cell.angle_alpha   90.00
_cell.angle_beta   90.00
_cell.angle_gamma   90.00
#
_symmetry.space_group_name_H-M   'P 1'
#
loop_
_entity.id
_entity.type
_entity.pdbx_description
1 polymer ?
#
loop_
_entity_poly.entity_id
_entity_poly.type
_entity_poly.pdbx_seq_one_letter_code
_entity_poly.pdbx_strand_id
1 'polypeptide(L)'
;MTPEEKTRVDFNAPVSLVDQADVVAELLDVSRTQLLIEALRDEIEELATDDGFRRMISDAYYSGEIDFKTVESILGTEEAMRMKLLRASLNRDPPEPQIKGELPPPAEFYDGDVPEWTPQDETDDPESRA
;
A
#
# COMPACT_ATOMS: atom_id res chain seq x y z
N MET A 1 14.13 12.63 26.24
CA MET A 1 13.00 12.44 25.30
C MET A 1 12.13 13.68 25.42
N THR A 2 11.98 14.44 24.34
CA THR A 2 10.98 15.50 24.28
C THR A 2 9.60 14.86 24.39
N PRO A 3 8.68 15.40 25.20
CA PRO A 3 7.32 14.89 25.23
C PRO A 3 6.72 14.98 23.83
N GLU A 4 6.06 13.91 23.38
CA GLU A 4 5.28 13.94 22.13
C GLU A 4 4.24 15.09 22.21
N GLU A 5 4.08 15.81 21.11
CA GLU A 5 3.03 16.83 20.99
C GLU A 5 1.67 16.14 21.11
N LYS A 6 0.81 16.66 22.01
CA LYS A 6 -0.52 16.09 22.26
C LYS A 6 -1.58 16.97 21.62
N THR A 7 -2.44 16.36 20.82
CA THR A 7 -3.64 17.02 20.28
C THR A 7 -4.85 16.57 21.08
N ARG A 8 -5.66 17.52 21.56
CA ARG A 8 -6.95 17.21 22.20
C ARG A 8 -7.98 16.90 21.12
N VAL A 9 -8.68 15.79 21.29
CA VAL A 9 -9.75 15.31 20.41
C VAL A 9 -10.97 14.97 21.26
N ASP A 10 -12.15 15.32 20.76
CA ASP A 10 -13.43 15.02 21.40
C ASP A 10 -14.21 14.02 20.53
N PHE A 11 -14.73 12.96 21.14
CA PHE A 11 -15.47 11.89 20.45
C PHE A 11 -16.87 11.73 21.05
N ASN A 12 -17.84 11.43 20.18
CA ASN A 12 -19.16 10.97 20.62
C ASN A 12 -19.19 9.45 20.59
N ALA A 13 -19.58 8.83 21.69
CA ALA A 13 -19.71 7.39 21.82
C ALA A 13 -21.03 7.02 22.52
N PRO A 14 -21.60 5.83 22.24
CA PRO A 14 -22.72 5.33 23.02
C PRO A 14 -22.39 5.27 24.51
N VAL A 15 -23.33 5.69 25.37
CA VAL A 15 -23.14 5.70 26.83
C VAL A 15 -22.67 4.32 27.33
N SER A 16 -23.28 3.25 26.83
CA SER A 16 -22.91 1.87 27.19
C SER A 16 -21.46 1.51 26.88
N LEU A 17 -20.87 2.06 25.81
CA LEU A 17 -19.48 1.80 25.45
C LEU A 17 -18.54 2.53 26.39
N VAL A 18 -18.89 3.77 26.78
CA VAL A 18 -18.12 4.55 27.75
C VAL A 18 -18.12 3.85 29.11
N ASP A 19 -19.29 3.36 29.56
CA ASP A 19 -19.42 2.63 30.82
C ASP A 19 -18.58 1.34 30.81
N GLN A 20 -18.57 0.60 29.70
CA GLN A 20 -17.73 -0.59 29.55
C GLN A 20 -16.24 -0.25 29.61
N ALA A 21 -15.81 0.80 28.90
CA ALA A 21 -14.42 1.25 28.91
C ALA A 21 -13.97 1.69 30.31
N ASP A 22 -14.85 2.33 31.09
CA ASP A 22 -14.57 2.71 32.48
C ASP A 22 -14.35 1.52 33.40
N VAL A 23 -15.22 0.51 33.33
CA VAL A 23 -15.08 -0.72 34.10
C VAL A 23 -13.76 -1.44 33.74
N VAL A 24 -13.44 -1.53 32.44
CA VAL A 24 -12.19 -2.16 32.00
C VAL A 24 -10.97 -1.36 32.46
N ALA A 25 -11.01 -0.04 32.36
CA ALA A 25 -9.92 0.82 32.81
C ALA A 25 -9.67 0.69 34.33
N GLU A 26 -10.73 0.61 35.13
CA GLU A 26 -10.64 0.36 36.58
C GLU A 26 -10.02 -1.01 36.89
N LEU A 27 -10.44 -2.06 36.19
CA LEU A 27 -9.90 -3.42 36.37
C LEU A 27 -8.42 -3.53 36.00
N LEU A 28 -7.97 -2.73 35.03
CA LEU A 28 -6.59 -2.68 34.57
C LEU A 28 -5.72 -1.66 35.32
N ASP A 29 -6.30 -0.87 36.24
CA ASP A 29 -5.63 0.23 36.95
C ASP A 29 -4.97 1.26 35.99
N VAL A 30 -5.67 1.58 34.90
CA VAL A 30 -5.23 2.56 33.90
C VAL A 30 -6.25 3.67 33.73
N SER A 31 -5.82 4.81 33.19
CA SER A 31 -6.76 5.86 32.79
C SER A 31 -7.51 5.47 31.51
N ARG A 32 -8.76 5.92 31.35
CA ARG A 32 -9.52 5.75 30.09
C ARG A 32 -8.74 6.24 28.87
N THR A 33 -8.02 7.37 29.01
CA THR A 33 -7.18 7.90 27.93
C THR A 33 -6.06 6.94 27.55
N GLN A 34 -5.41 6.30 28.52
CA GLN A 34 -4.37 5.30 28.26
C GLN A 34 -4.95 4.10 27.52
N LEU A 35 -6.08 3.56 28.00
CA LEU A 35 -6.78 2.44 27.36
C LEU A 35 -7.13 2.75 25.90
N LEU A 36 -7.66 3.94 25.62
CA LEU A 36 -8.01 4.35 24.26
C LEU A 36 -6.77 4.54 23.37
N ILE A 37 -5.68 5.07 23.92
CA ILE A 37 -4.42 5.23 23.16
C ILE A 37 -3.86 3.86 22.79
N GLU A 38 -3.84 2.91 23.71
CA GLU A 38 -3.36 1.54 23.47
C GLU A 38 -4.25 0.83 22.44
N ALA A 39 -5.57 0.86 22.64
CA ALA A 39 -6.51 0.26 21.69
C ALA A 39 -6.37 0.83 20.26
N LEU A 40 -6.17 2.14 20.12
CA LEU A 40 -5.93 2.77 18.82
C LEU A 40 -4.59 2.37 18.20
N ARG A 41 -3.53 2.21 19.01
CA ARG A 41 -2.22 1.76 18.52
C ARG A 41 -2.30 0.32 18.03
N ASP A 42 -2.94 -0.56 18.82
CA ASP A 42 -3.11 -1.96 18.49
C ASP A 42 -3.93 -2.13 17.20
N GLU A 43 -5.02 -1.39 17.05
CA GLU A 43 -5.84 -1.39 15.83
C GLU A 43 -5.03 -0.95 14.60
N ILE A 44 -4.23 0.11 14.71
CA ILE A 44 -3.39 0.57 13.59
C ILE A 44 -2.32 -0.48 13.26
N GLU A 45 -1.71 -1.13 14.25
CA GLU A 45 -0.71 -2.18 14.03
C GLU A 45 -1.33 -3.40 13.36
N GLU A 46 -2.53 -3.81 13.79
CA GLU A 46 -3.29 -4.90 13.16
C GLU A 46 -3.60 -4.56 11.70
N LEU A 47 -4.18 -3.38 11.43
CA LEU A 47 -4.45 -2.91 10.07
C LEU A 47 -3.17 -2.83 9.23
N ALA A 48 -2.04 -2.40 9.80
CA ALA A 48 -0.77 -2.34 9.09
C ALA A 48 -0.25 -3.72 8.65
N THR A 49 -0.78 -4.82 9.19
CA THR A 49 -0.49 -6.19 8.74
C THR A 49 -1.49 -6.74 7.73
N ASP A 50 -2.65 -6.11 7.59
CA ASP A 50 -3.69 -6.52 6.63
C ASP A 50 -3.28 -6.17 5.19
N ASP A 51 -3.29 -7.17 4.30
CA ASP A 51 -2.90 -7.00 2.90
C ASP A 51 -3.85 -6.08 2.14
N GLY A 52 -5.14 -6.07 2.49
CA GLY A 52 -6.14 -5.19 1.87
C GLY A 52 -5.86 -3.73 2.21
N PHE A 53 -5.60 -3.44 3.48
CA PHE A 53 -5.24 -2.12 3.97
C PHE A 53 -3.89 -1.65 3.38
N ARG A 54 -2.89 -2.53 3.32
CA ARG A 54 -1.60 -2.22 2.65
C ARG A 54 -1.77 -1.85 1.19
N ARG A 55 -2.65 -2.54 0.47
CA ARG A 55 -2.99 -2.19 -0.92
C ARG A 55 -3.65 -0.81 -0.99
N MET A 56 -4.61 -0.53 -0.11
CA MET A 56 -5.26 0.79 -0.05
C MET A 56 -4.25 1.92 0.19
N ILE A 57 -3.30 1.74 1.13
CA ILE A 57 -2.22 2.69 1.38
C ILE A 57 -1.30 2.84 0.16
N SER A 58 -0.97 1.74 -0.52
CA SER A 58 -0.16 1.77 -1.74
C SER A 58 -0.82 2.59 -2.84
N ASP A 59 -2.10 2.35 -3.09
CA ASP A 59 -2.88 3.04 -4.11
C ASP A 59 -2.93 4.55 -3.82
N ALA A 60 -3.24 4.93 -2.58
CA ALA A 60 -3.24 6.33 -2.14
C ALA A 60 -1.85 6.99 -2.25
N TYR A 61 -0.76 6.24 -1.99
CA TYR A 61 0.60 6.76 -2.11
C TYR A 61 1.01 6.97 -3.57
N TYR A 62 0.66 6.05 -4.47
CA TYR A 62 0.97 6.16 -5.89
C TYR A 62 0.09 7.20 -6.60
N SER A 63 -1.16 7.38 -6.17
CA SER A 63 -2.05 8.47 -6.63
C SER A 63 -1.62 9.84 -6.10
N GLY A 64 -0.83 9.88 -5.03
CA GLY A 64 -0.33 11.12 -4.41
C GLY A 64 -1.29 11.75 -3.40
N GLU A 65 -2.31 11.02 -2.96
CA GLU A 65 -3.24 11.44 -1.90
C GLU A 65 -2.58 11.50 -0.52
N ILE A 66 -1.59 10.63 -0.28
CA ILE A 66 -0.78 10.61 0.94
C ILE A 66 0.71 10.73 0.64
N ASP A 67 1.45 11.32 1.57
CA ASP A 67 2.89 11.47 1.44
C ASP A 67 3.67 10.28 2.04
N PHE A 68 4.97 10.24 1.76
CA PHE A 68 5.86 9.18 2.26
C PHE A 68 5.91 9.12 3.79
N LYS A 69 5.84 10.27 4.47
CA LYS A 69 5.92 10.31 5.95
C LYS A 69 4.69 9.66 6.58
N THR A 70 3.54 9.86 5.98
CA THR A 70 2.28 9.24 6.38
C THR A 70 2.37 7.72 6.24
N VAL A 71 2.84 7.23 5.08
CA VAL A 71 3.07 5.80 4.84
C VAL A 71 4.06 5.23 5.86
N GLU A 72 5.19 5.91 6.08
CA GLU A 72 6.22 5.51 7.05
C GLU A 72 5.68 5.45 8.49
N SER A 73 4.79 6.37 8.87
CA SER A 73 4.19 6.38 10.20
C SER A 73 3.20 5.23 10.46
N ILE A 74 2.62 4.68 9.40
CA ILE A 74 1.60 3.62 9.48
C ILE A 74 2.23 2.24 9.26
N LEU A 75 3.02 2.06 8.21
CA LEU A 75 3.58 0.76 7.80
C LEU A 75 5.04 0.55 8.25
N GLY A 76 5.65 1.57 8.85
CA GLY A 76 7.06 1.57 9.21
C GLY A 76 8.00 1.91 8.05
N THR A 77 9.26 2.18 8.38
CA THR A 77 10.28 2.65 7.43
C THR A 77 10.58 1.63 6.32
N GLU A 78 10.62 0.34 6.63
CA GLU A 78 10.99 -0.70 5.65
C GLU A 78 9.99 -0.75 4.50
N GLU A 79 8.71 -0.93 4.81
CA GLU A 79 7.68 -1.06 3.79
C GLU A 79 7.47 0.26 3.04
N ALA A 80 7.54 1.40 3.73
CA ALA A 80 7.51 2.71 3.08
C ALA A 80 8.66 2.88 2.08
N MET A 81 9.89 2.49 2.45
CA MET A 81 11.05 2.55 1.54
C MET A 81 10.87 1.63 0.34
N ARG A 82 10.33 0.43 0.53
CA ARG A 82 10.00 -0.49 -0.56
C ARG A 82 9.02 0.14 -1.55
N MET A 83 7.93 0.75 -1.05
CA MET A 83 6.97 1.47 -1.89
C MET A 83 7.60 2.64 -2.63
N LYS A 84 8.46 3.42 -1.97
CA LYS A 84 9.18 4.55 -2.59
C LYS A 84 10.09 4.09 -3.73
N LEU A 85 10.84 3.01 -3.52
CA LEU A 85 11.70 2.42 -4.55
C LEU A 85 10.89 1.87 -5.72
N LEU A 86 9.76 1.22 -5.44
CA LEU A 86 8.87 0.71 -6.48
C LEU A 86 8.30 1.86 -7.32
N ARG A 87 7.81 2.94 -6.68
CA ARG A 87 7.35 4.15 -7.38
C ARG A 87 8.43 4.73 -8.28
N ALA A 88 9.67 4.83 -7.77
CA ALA A 88 10.79 5.33 -8.54
C ALA A 88 11.12 4.43 -9.74
N SER A 89 10.97 3.11 -9.59
CA SER A 89 11.14 2.15 -10.69
C SER A 89 10.03 2.24 -11.73
N LEU A 90 8.78 2.43 -11.31
CA LEU A 90 7.63 2.56 -12.22
C LEU A 90 7.69 3.85 -13.04
N ASN A 91 8.19 4.93 -12.45
CA ASN A 91 8.33 6.24 -13.10
C ASN A 91 9.64 6.39 -13.88
N ARG A 92 10.48 5.35 -13.93
CA ARG A 92 11.75 5.40 -14.65
C ARG A 92 11.51 5.10 -16.13
N ASP A 93 12.03 5.95 -17.01
CA ASP A 93 12.07 5.64 -18.44
C ASP A 93 12.87 4.36 -18.69
N PRO A 94 12.34 3.42 -19.50
CA PRO A 94 13.08 2.23 -19.89
C PRO A 94 14.44 2.63 -20.46
N PRO A 95 15.54 1.98 -20.04
CA PRO A 95 16.85 2.29 -20.61
C PRO A 95 16.81 2.01 -22.11
N GLU A 96 17.23 2.98 -22.91
CA GLU A 96 17.40 2.76 -24.35
C GLU A 96 18.49 1.70 -24.58
N PRO A 97 18.24 0.69 -25.44
CA PRO A 97 19.21 -0.36 -25.72
C PRO A 97 20.45 0.23 -26.41
N GLN A 98 21.61 0.10 -25.78
CA GLN A 98 22.90 0.54 -26.32
C GLN A 98 23.53 -0.59 -27.14
N ILE A 99 23.40 -0.53 -28.47
CA ILE A 99 23.99 -1.52 -29.38
C ILE A 99 25.37 -1.03 -29.85
N LYS A 100 26.42 -1.84 -29.65
CA LYS A 100 27.80 -1.51 -30.07
C LYS A 100 28.05 -1.62 -31.59
N GLY A 101 26.99 -1.76 -32.38
CA GLY A 101 27.02 -1.99 -33.82
C GLY A 101 25.61 -1.97 -34.42
N GLU A 102 25.49 -2.35 -35.68
CA GLU A 102 24.19 -2.47 -36.35
C GLU A 102 23.45 -3.72 -35.84
N LEU A 103 22.12 -3.65 -35.76
CA LEU A 103 21.30 -4.80 -35.40
C LEU A 103 21.43 -5.86 -36.52
N PRO A 104 21.70 -7.14 -36.22
CA PRO A 104 21.71 -8.17 -37.24
C PRO A 104 20.35 -8.23 -37.95
N PRO A 105 20.31 -8.56 -39.24
CA PRO A 105 19.06 -8.70 -39.95
C PRO A 105 18.21 -9.79 -39.28
N PRO A 106 16.86 -9.66 -39.26
CA PRO A 106 15.99 -10.62 -38.57
C PRO A 106 16.24 -12.09 -38.96
N ALA A 107 16.62 -12.34 -40.22
CA ALA A 107 16.93 -13.67 -40.75
C ALA A 107 18.18 -14.33 -40.13
N GLU A 108 19.08 -13.57 -39.49
CA GLU A 108 20.21 -14.13 -38.74
C GLU A 108 19.88 -14.40 -37.26
N PHE A 109 18.80 -13.80 -36.73
CA PHE A 109 18.40 -13.95 -35.33
C PHE A 109 17.27 -14.98 -35.15
N TYR A 110 16.34 -15.07 -36.11
CA TYR A 110 15.21 -15.98 -36.06
C TYR A 110 15.43 -17.18 -36.99
N ASP A 111 15.30 -18.39 -36.44
CA ASP A 111 15.22 -19.63 -37.22
C ASP A 111 13.82 -19.75 -37.85
N GLY A 112 13.57 -18.99 -38.92
CA GLY A 112 12.32 -19.02 -39.69
C GLY A 112 11.65 -17.65 -39.85
N ASP A 113 10.43 -17.66 -40.41
CA ASP A 113 9.64 -16.44 -40.62
C ASP A 113 9.25 -15.83 -39.26
N VAL A 114 9.53 -14.52 -39.08
CA VAL A 114 9.12 -13.79 -37.89
C VAL A 114 7.59 -13.73 -37.88
N PRO A 115 6.91 -14.29 -36.86
CA PRO A 115 5.47 -14.22 -36.80
C PRO A 115 5.05 -12.76 -36.65
N GLU A 116 4.28 -12.26 -37.61
CA GLU A 116 3.67 -10.95 -37.53
C GLU A 116 2.52 -11.05 -36.53
N TRP A 117 2.60 -10.30 -35.42
CA TRP A 117 1.50 -10.25 -34.47
C TRP A 117 0.33 -9.52 -35.13
N THR A 118 -0.64 -10.29 -35.60
CA THR A 118 -1.96 -9.77 -35.93
C THR A 118 -2.79 -9.84 -34.66
N PRO A 119 -3.29 -8.71 -34.11
CA PRO A 119 -4.34 -8.79 -33.11
C PRO A 119 -5.45 -9.63 -33.73
N GLN A 120 -5.71 -10.81 -33.16
CA GLN A 120 -6.93 -11.52 -33.51
C GLN A 120 -8.06 -10.58 -33.11
N ASP A 121 -8.90 -10.21 -34.07
CA ASP A 121 -10.19 -9.59 -33.77
C ASP A 121 -10.80 -10.42 -32.64
N GLU A 122 -11.18 -9.75 -31.55
CA GLU A 122 -11.90 -10.34 -30.43
C GLU A 122 -13.17 -11.01 -30.99
N THR A 123 -13.07 -12.27 -31.39
CA THR A 123 -14.24 -13.13 -31.47
C THR A 123 -14.60 -13.39 -30.02
N ASP A 124 -15.60 -12.64 -29.54
CA ASP A 124 -16.40 -12.95 -28.35
C ASP A 124 -16.45 -14.47 -28.19
N ASP A 125 -15.77 -14.99 -27.18
CA ASP A 125 -15.82 -16.40 -26.81
C ASP A 125 -17.07 -16.58 -25.90
N PRO A 126 -18.18 -17.15 -26.40
CA PRO A 126 -19.41 -17.23 -25.63
C PRO A 126 -19.37 -18.27 -24.50
N GLU A 127 -18.27 -18.99 -24.27
CA GLU A 127 -18.18 -20.02 -23.23
C GLU A 127 -17.78 -19.50 -21.83
N SER A 128 -17.52 -18.21 -21.64
CA SER A 128 -17.21 -17.66 -20.29
C SER A 128 -18.45 -17.34 -19.43
N ARG A 129 -19.65 -17.83 -19.79
CA ARG A 129 -20.84 -17.79 -18.92
C ARG A 129 -21.51 -19.17 -18.85
N ALA A 130 -21.01 -20.01 -17.95
CA ALA A 130 -21.76 -21.10 -17.33
C ALA A 130 -21.32 -21.23 -15.86
#